data_AF-A0A1M7T8E8-F1
#
_entry.id   AF-A0A1M7T8E8-F1
#
_cell.length_a   1.000
_cell.length_b   1.000
_cell.length_c   1.000
_cell.angle_alpha   90.00
_cell.angle_beta   90.00
_cell.angle_gamma   90.00
#
_symmetry.space_group_name_H-M   'P 1'
#
loop_
_entity.id
_entity.type
_entity.pdbx_description
1 polymer ?
#
loop_
_entity_poly.entity_id
_entity_poly.type
_entity_poly.pdbx_seq_one_letter_code
_entity_poly.pdbx_strand_id
1 'polypeptide(L)'
;MIRQALTEIGIFLIPFVVYALFLIATRSGLLIRSSWPVVIVGRLLLGSLLLVVVSLIMLAQFSGAPPNSTYVPAHIENGKLIPGVEK
;
A
#
# COMPACT_ATOMS: atom_id res chain seq x y z
N MET A 1 -8.81 9.21 -2.72
CA MET A 1 -7.64 8.46 -3.22
C MET A 1 -6.31 8.86 -2.59
N ILE A 2 -6.18 10.06 -1.99
CA ILE A 2 -4.96 10.47 -1.27
C ILE A 2 -4.56 9.49 -0.15
N ARG A 3 -5.54 8.91 0.54
CA ARG A 3 -5.32 7.89 1.58
C ARG A 3 -4.62 6.65 1.03
N GLN A 4 -5.13 6.05 -0.05
CA GLN A 4 -4.47 4.92 -0.71
C GLN A 4 -3.06 5.27 -1.18
N ALA A 5 -2.86 6.45 -1.79
CA ALA A 5 -1.53 6.87 -2.23
C ALA A 5 -0.54 6.94 -1.06
N LEU A 6 -0.94 7.51 0.08
CA LEU A 6 -0.13 7.55 1.30
C LEU A 6 0.21 6.16 1.83
N THR A 7 -0.75 5.24 1.83
CA THR A 7 -0.53 3.85 2.25
C THR A 7 0.50 3.15 1.36
N GLU A 8 0.34 3.24 0.03
CA GLU A 8 1.26 2.59 -0.91
C GLU A 8 2.67 3.20 -0.87
N ILE A 9 2.77 4.53 -0.71
CA ILE A 9 4.06 5.20 -0.47
C ILE A 9 4.69 4.70 0.83
N GLY A 10 3.91 4.59 1.90
CA GLY A 10 4.37 4.06 3.18
C GLY A 10 4.92 2.65 3.04
N ILE A 11 4.16 1.76 2.40
CA ILE A 11 4.53 0.37 2.12
C ILE A 11 5.81 0.28 1.29
N PHE A 12 5.92 1.07 0.23
CA PHE A 12 7.13 1.14 -0.61
C PHE A 12 8.37 1.56 0.19
N LEU A 13 8.22 2.49 1.14
CA LEU A 13 9.35 2.99 1.92
C LEU A 13 9.82 2.01 3.01
N ILE A 14 9.04 0.99 3.38
CA ILE A 14 9.37 0.06 4.46
C ILE A 14 10.78 -0.53 4.31
N PRO A 15 11.18 -1.15 3.18
CA PRO A 15 12.51 -1.75 3.06
C PRO A 15 13.64 -0.73 3.18
N PHE A 16 13.43 0.49 2.68
CA PHE A 16 14.40 1.59 2.77
C PHE A 16 14.55 2.09 4.21
N VAL A 17 13.44 2.26 4.93
CA VAL A 17 13.46 2.65 6.35
C VAL A 17 14.14 1.58 7.20
N VAL A 18 13.82 0.30 6.97
CA VAL A 18 14.47 -0.82 7.67
C VAL A 18 15.97 -0.83 7.43
N TYR A 19 16.41 -0.64 6.19
CA TYR A 19 17.84 -0.57 5.87
C TYR A 19 18.52 0.68 6.46
N ALA A 20 17.85 1.84 6.44
CA ALA A 20 18.36 3.05 7.07
C ALA A 20 18.54 2.86 8.59
N LEU A 21 17.57 2.24 9.26
CA LEU A 21 17.67 1.88 10.68
C LEU A 21 18.83 0.93 10.95
N PHE A 22 19.04 -0.05 10.06
CA PHE A 22 20.20 -0.94 10.13
C PHE A 22 21.52 -0.14 10.06
N LEU A 23 21.67 0.77 9.10
CA LEU A 23 22.88 1.62 8.99
C LEU A 23 23.11 2.52 10.20
N ILE A 24 22.04 3.03 10.81
CA ILE A 24 22.11 3.81 12.05
C ILE A 24 22.61 2.93 13.20
N ALA A 25 22.02 1.73 13.36
CA ALA A 25 22.38 0.78 14.41
C ALA A 25 23.83 0.29 14.28
N THR A 26 24.32 0.08 13.06
CA THR A 26 25.70 -0.37 12.79
C THR A 26 26.71 0.78 12.70
N ARG A 27 26.28 2.04 12.92
CA ARG A 27 27.12 3.25 12.82
C ARG A 27 27.85 3.36 11.48
N SER A 28 27.29 2.78 10.41
CA SER A 28 27.94 2.69 9.10
C SER A 28 27.81 3.97 8.27
N GLY A 29 27.33 5.06 8.86
CA GLY A 29 27.18 6.36 8.21
C GLY A 29 26.06 6.37 7.17
N LEU A 30 24.86 6.79 7.59
CA LEU A 30 23.66 6.84 6.75
C LEU A 30 23.83 7.75 5.52
N LEU A 31 24.53 8.87 5.67
CA LEU A 31 24.69 9.90 4.62
C LEU A 31 25.87 9.63 3.69
N ILE A 32 26.63 8.55 3.92
CA ILE A 32 27.82 8.24 3.12
C ILE A 32 27.41 7.45 1.88
N ARG A 33 27.87 7.86 0.70
CA ARG A 33 27.51 7.22 -0.58
C ARG A 33 27.90 5.74 -0.63
N SER A 34 29.00 5.35 0.00
CA SER A 34 29.47 3.96 0.05
C SER A 34 28.52 3.02 0.79
N SER A 35 27.70 3.54 1.69
CA SER A 35 26.68 2.78 2.45
C SER A 35 25.46 2.42 1.61
N TRP A 36 25.35 3.01 0.41
CA TRP A 36 24.28 2.80 -0.57
C TRP A 36 24.83 2.30 -1.92
N PRO A 37 25.48 1.12 -1.95
CA PRO A 37 25.94 0.56 -3.21
C PRO A 37 24.74 0.24 -4.10
N VAL A 38 24.90 0.46 -5.41
CA VAL A 38 23.82 0.36 -6.41
C VAL A 38 23.12 -1.00 -6.37
N VAL A 39 23.87 -2.07 -6.11
CA VAL A 39 23.30 -3.43 -6.00
C VAL A 39 22.33 -3.55 -4.82
N ILE A 40 22.64 -2.95 -3.66
CA ILE A 40 21.76 -2.98 -2.49
C ILE A 40 20.53 -2.12 -2.75
N VAL A 41 20.71 -0.92 -3.29
CA VAL A 41 19.59 -0.03 -3.65
C VAL A 41 18.65 -0.72 -4.66
N GLY A 42 19.21 -1.41 -5.66
CA GLY A 42 18.42 -2.17 -6.63
C GLY A 42 17.63 -3.30 -6.00
N ARG A 43 18.21 -4.04 -5.04
CA ARG A 43 17.50 -5.09 -4.28
C ARG A 43 16.39 -4.52 -3.41
N LEU A 44 16.64 -3.40 -2.73
CA LEU A 44 15.63 -2.71 -1.92
C LEU A 44 14.47 -2.22 -2.79
N LEU A 45 14.78 -1.64 -3.96
CA LEU A 45 13.77 -1.21 -4.92
C LEU A 45 12.90 -2.39 -5.39
N LEU A 46 13.52 -3.49 -5.82
CA LEU A 46 12.78 -4.68 -6.27
C LEU A 46 11.91 -5.27 -5.15
N GLY A 47 12.44 -5.38 -3.92
CA GLY A 47 11.67 -5.83 -2.77
C GLY A 47 10.51 -4.91 -2.45
N SER A 48 10.70 -3.59 -2.54
CA SER A 48 9.65 -2.59 -2.29
C SER A 48 8.54 -2.65 -3.34
N LEU A 49 8.90 -2.77 -4.62
CA LEU A 49 7.93 -2.95 -5.70
C LEU A 49 7.10 -4.22 -5.53
N LEU A 50 7.75 -5.33 -5.16
CA LEU A 50 7.05 -6.59 -4.87
C LEU A 50 6.04 -6.42 -3.73
N LEU A 51 6.43 -5.70 -2.67
CA LEU A 51 5.58 -5.46 -1.50
C LEU A 51 4.34 -4.62 -1.85
N VAL A 52 4.51 -3.60 -2.68
CA VAL A 52 3.40 -2.80 -3.25
C VAL A 52 2.48 -3.67 -4.11
N VAL A 53 3.04 -4.51 -4.99
CA VAL A 53 2.22 -5.42 -5.81
C VAL A 53 1.38 -6.34 -4.94
N VAL A 54 1.96 -6.91 -3.88
CA VAL A 54 1.22 -7.74 -2.91
C VAL A 54 0.13 -6.93 -2.20
N SER A 55 0.41 -5.69 -1.79
CA SER A 55 -0.59 -4.78 -1.20
C SER A 55 -1.78 -4.55 -2.14
N LEU A 56 -1.51 -4.26 -3.42
CA LEU A 56 -2.55 -4.04 -4.41
C LEU A 56 -3.37 -5.29 -4.67
N ILE A 57 -2.75 -6.47 -4.71
CA ILE A 57 -3.47 -7.75 -4.83
C ILE A 57 -4.39 -7.93 -3.61
N MET A 58 -3.88 -7.71 -2.39
CA MET A 58 -4.70 -7.78 -1.17
C MET A 58 -5.87 -6.81 -1.23
N LEU A 59 -5.63 -5.55 -1.62
CA LEU A 59 -6.69 -4.56 -1.76
C LEU A 59 -7.75 -5.01 -2.79
N ALA A 60 -7.32 -5.56 -3.93
CA ALA A 60 -8.23 -6.02 -4.98
C ALA A 60 -9.05 -7.26 -4.57
N GLN A 61 -8.51 -8.13 -3.70
CA GLN A 61 -9.21 -9.34 -3.26
C GLN A 61 -10.12 -9.09 -2.05
N PHE A 62 -9.81 -8.12 -1.19
CA PHE A 62 -10.50 -7.90 0.09
C PHE A 62 -11.30 -6.59 0.17
N SER A 63 -11.30 -5.76 -0.88
CA SER A 63 -12.04 -4.50 -0.90
C SER A 63 -12.99 -4.41 -2.09
N GLY A 64 -14.14 -3.77 -1.87
CA GLY A 64 -15.13 -3.48 -2.91
C GLY A 64 -16.23 -4.54 -3.04
N ALA A 65 -17.17 -4.27 -3.95
CA ALA A 65 -18.23 -5.18 -4.34
C ALA A 65 -17.66 -6.43 -5.02
N PRO A 66 -18.27 -7.62 -4.84
CA PRO A 66 -17.94 -8.78 -5.64
C PRO A 66 -18.11 -8.50 -7.15
N PRO A 67 -17.32 -9.16 -8.01
CA PRO A 67 -17.60 -9.18 -9.44
C PRO A 67 -19.04 -9.64 -9.68
N ASN A 68 -19.74 -8.98 -10.61
CA ASN A 68 -21.17 -9.21 -10.94
C ASN A 68 -22.18 -8.83 -9.85
N SER A 69 -21.79 -8.03 -8.86
CA SER A 69 -22.78 -7.42 -7.97
C SER A 69 -23.65 -6.39 -8.71
N THR A 70 -24.93 -6.35 -8.36
CA THR A 70 -25.87 -5.34 -8.83
C THR A 70 -25.96 -4.23 -7.80
N TYR A 71 -25.65 -3.01 -8.22
CA TYR A 71 -25.85 -1.84 -7.38
C TYR A 71 -27.35 -1.56 -7.21
N VAL A 72 -27.83 -1.61 -5.96
CA VAL A 72 -29.17 -1.17 -5.59
C VAL A 72 -29.04 0.22 -4.97
N PRO A 73 -29.56 1.27 -5.63
CA PRO A 73 -29.44 2.63 -5.12
C PRO A 73 -30.21 2.82 -3.82
N ALA A 74 -29.76 3.81 -3.05
CA ALA A 74 -30.51 4.28 -1.89
C ALA A 74 -31.89 4.75 -2.35
N HIS A 75 -32.94 4.28 -1.67
CA HIS A 75 -34.32 4.61 -1.99
C HIS A 75 -35.12 4.86 -0.71
N ILE A 76 -36.26 5.53 -0.88
CA ILE A 76 -37.19 5.80 0.20
C ILE A 76 -38.31 4.77 0.10
N GLU A 77 -38.56 4.05 1.18
CA GLU A 77 -39.69 3.14 1.31
C GLU A 77 -40.48 3.52 2.57
N ASN A 78 -41.77 3.80 2.43
CA ASN A 78 -42.66 4.20 3.53
C ASN A 78 -42.12 5.40 4.37
N GLY A 79 -41.51 6.37 3.70
CA GLY A 79 -40.94 7.56 4.33
C GLY A 79 -39.60 7.33 5.06
N LYS A 80 -39.04 6.11 5.02
CA LYS A 80 -37.75 5.78 5.61
C LYS A 80 -36.68 5.63 4.53
N LEU A 81 -35.50 6.21 4.77
CA LEU A 81 -34.32 6.08 3.91
C LEU A 81 -33.70 4.70 4.09
N ILE A 82 -33.69 3.92 3.02
CA ILE A 82 -32.97 2.64 2.92
C ILE A 82 -31.64 2.92 2.20
N PRO A 83 -30.49 2.66 2.86
CA PRO A 83 -29.18 2.81 2.23
C PRO A 83 -29.02 1.92 1.01
N GLY A 84 -28.24 2.38 0.03
CA GLY A 84 -27.87 1.56 -1.12
C GLY A 84 -27.02 0.37 -0.69
N VAL A 85 -27.19 -0.74 -1.39
CA VAL A 85 -26.43 -1.97 -1.16
C VAL A 85 -25.95 -2.52 -2.50
N GLU A 86 -24.81 -3.19 -2.48
CA GLU A 86 -24.31 -3.97 -3.62
C GLU A 86 -24.60 -5.44 -3.31
N LYS A 87 -25.32 -6.14 -4.20
CA LYS A 87 -25.78 -7.52 -3.99
C LYS A 87 -25.30 -8.47 -5.07
#